data_AF-W2EIU0-F1
#
_entry.id   AF-W2EIU0-F1
#
_cell.length_a   1.000
_cell.length_b   1.000
_cell.length_c   1.000
_cell.angle_alpha   90.00
_cell.angle_beta   90.00
_cell.angle_gamma   90.00
#
_symmetry.space_group_name_H-M   'P 1'
#
loop_
_entity.id
_entity.type
_entity.pdbx_description
1 polymer ?
#
loop_
_entity_poly.entity_id
_entity_poly.type
_entity_poly.pdbx_seq_one_letter_code
_entity_poly.pdbx_strand_id
1 'polypeptide(L)' 'MEEFTAELLARLREARRELRRACENGDEYDVQVVSGRLDTLERLAAEHGIDPAGDEG' A
#
# COMPACT_ATOMS: atom_id res chain seq x y z
N MET A 1 8.56 0.35 -17.51
CA MET A 1 7.34 -0.27 -16.97
C MET A 1 7.63 -1.07 -15.70
N GLU A 2 8.72 -1.84 -15.65
CA GLU A 2 9.13 -2.56 -14.42
C GLU A 2 9.53 -1.63 -13.26
N GLU A 3 10.22 -0.52 -13.51
CA GLU A 3 10.61 0.43 -12.45
C GLU A 3 9.40 1.06 -11.74
N PHE A 4 8.39 1.51 -12.50
CA PHE A 4 7.13 2.01 -11.96
C PHE A 4 6.39 0.93 -11.16
N THR A 5 6.35 -0.30 -11.67
CA THR A 5 5.69 -1.43 -11.00
C THR A 5 6.39 -1.79 -9.69
N ALA A 6 7.72 -1.88 -9.71
CA ALA A 6 8.53 -2.16 -8.53
C ALA A 6 8.40 -1.06 -7.46
N GLU A 7 8.41 0.21 -7.89
CA GLU A 7 8.22 1.34 -6.98
C GLU A 7 6.81 1.36 -6.37
N LEU A 8 5.77 1.09 -7.17
CA LEU A 8 4.39 1.03 -6.70
C LEU A 8 4.20 -0.11 -5.70
N LEU A 9 4.75 -1.29 -5.98
CA LEU A 9 4.73 -2.44 -5.05
C LEU A 9 5.52 -2.14 -3.77
N ALA A 10 6.63 -1.41 -3.85
CA ALA A 10 7.39 -0.99 -2.67
C ALA A 10 6.56 -0.04 -1.79
N ARG A 11 5.90 0.95 -2.39
CA ARG A 11 5.00 1.90 -1.71
C ARG A 11 3.78 1.22 -1.08
N LEU A 12 3.17 0.26 -1.77
CA LEU A 12 2.08 -0.56 -1.22
C LEU A 12 2.54 -1.33 0.03
N ARG A 13 3.70 -1.99 -0.04
CA ARG A 13 4.28 -2.72 1.09
C ARG A 13 4.62 -1.82 2.26
N GLU A 14 5.13 -0.62 2.00
CA GLU A 14 5.40 0.40 3.01
C GLU A 14 4.12 0.87 3.69
N ALA A 15 3.11 1.29 2.92
CA ALA A 15 1.82 1.71 3.44
C ALA A 15 1.13 0.62 4.28
N ARG A 16 1.17 -0.64 3.85
CA ARG A 16 0.65 -1.77 4.65
C ARG A 16 1.40 -1.95 5.98
N ARG A 17 2.71 -1.71 6.00
CA ARG A 17 3.52 -1.78 7.24
C ARG A 17 3.21 -0.61 8.17
N GLU A 18 3.09 0.59 7.65
CA GLU A 18 2.70 1.77 8.43
C GLU A 18 1.29 1.61 9.00
N LEU A 19 0.34 1.10 8.21
CA LEU A 19 -1.03 0.87 8.69
C LEU A 19 -1.05 -0.13 9.84
N ARG A 20 -0.30 -1.24 9.73
CA ARG A 20 -0.15 -2.19 10.84
C ARG A 20 0.42 -1.52 12.08
N ARG A 21 1.50 -0.73 11.94
CA ARG A 21 2.10 -0.01 13.06
C ARG A 21 1.15 1.00 13.70
N ALA A 22 0.39 1.73 12.89
CA ALA A 22 -0.61 2.68 13.38
C ALA A 22 -1.70 1.96 14.19
N CYS A 23 -2.18 0.81 13.70
CA CYS A 23 -3.10 -0.05 14.45
C CYS A 23 -2.48 -0.58 15.76
N GLU A 24 -1.24 -1.06 15.72
CA GLU A 24 -0.52 -1.58 16.90
C GLU A 24 -0.29 -0.51 17.97
N ASN A 25 -0.02 0.73 17.53
CA ASN A 25 0.20 1.87 18.42
C ASN A 25 -1.12 2.51 18.91
N GLY A 26 -2.27 2.13 18.35
CA GLY A 26 -3.56 2.75 18.63
C GLY A 26 -3.69 4.18 18.10
N ASP A 27 -2.92 4.55 17.06
CA ASP A 27 -2.96 5.88 16.45
C ASP A 27 -4.09 5.94 15.40
N GLU A 28 -5.30 6.29 15.86
CA GLU A 28 -6.50 6.33 15.02
C GLU A 28 -6.42 7.33 13.86
N TYR A 29 -5.62 8.40 14.02
CA TYR A 29 -5.41 9.39 12.98
C TYR A 29 -4.53 8.81 11.87
N ASP A 30 -3.38 8.24 12.24
CA ASP A 30 -2.50 7.59 11.27
C ASP A 30 -3.19 6.41 10.58
N VAL A 31 -4.02 5.64 11.29
CA VAL A 31 -4.82 4.57 10.66
C VAL A 31 -5.69 5.12 9.53
N GLN A 32 -6.40 6.24 9.74
CA GLN A 32 -7.24 6.84 8.71
C GLN A 32 -6.41 7.37 7.54
N VAL A 33 -5.34 8.11 7.82
CA VAL A 33 -4.48 8.70 6.80
C VAL A 33 -3.83 7.62 5.95
N VAL A 34 -3.22 6.62 6.57
CA VAL A 34 -2.52 5.55 5.86
C VAL A 34 -3.49 4.65 5.12
N SER A 35 -4.69 4.38 5.65
CA SER A 35 -5.73 3.62 4.94
C SER A 35 -6.17 4.31 3.65
N GLY A 36 -6.40 5.63 3.67
CA GLY A 36 -6.75 6.38 2.46
C GLY A 36 -5.62 6.39 1.42
N ARG A 37 -4.37 6.47 1.88
CA ARG A 37 -3.20 6.36 1.00
C ARG A 37 -3.09 4.96 0.39
N LEU A 38 -3.35 3.91 1.18
CA LEU A 38 -3.33 2.53 0.72
C LEU A 38 -4.40 2.28 -0.35
N ASP A 39 -5.64 2.73 -0.14
CA ASP A 39 -6.72 2.64 -1.13
C ASP A 39 -6.33 3.30 -2.47
N THR A 40 -5.73 4.49 -2.40
CA THR A 40 -5.26 5.20 -3.60
C THR A 40 -4.20 4.40 -4.35
N LEU A 41 -3.25 3.80 -3.64
CA LEU A 41 -2.19 2.99 -4.25
C LEU A 41 -2.73 1.68 -4.84
N GLU A 42 -3.70 1.05 -4.18
CA GLU A 42 -4.34 -0.19 -4.67
C GLU A 42 -5.16 0.07 -5.93
N ARG A 43 -5.87 1.20 -5.99
CA ARG A 43 -6.57 1.65 -7.20
C ARG A 43 -5.60 1.93 -8.34
N LEU A 44 -4.51 2.65 -8.06
CA LEU A 44 -3.48 2.91 -9.06
C LEU A 44 -2.87 1.59 -9.59
N ALA A 45 -2.61 0.62 -8.71
CA ALA A 45 -2.12 -0.69 -9.13
C ALA A 45 -3.11 -1.40 -10.07
N ALA A 46 -4.39 -1.40 -9.71
CA ALA A 46 -5.45 -1.98 -10.55
C ALA A 46 -5.59 -1.30 -11.92
N GLU A 47 -5.50 0.04 -11.97
CA GLU A 47 -5.51 0.82 -13.22
C GLU A 47 -4.35 0.45 -14.15
N HIS A 48 -3.20 0.09 -13.58
CA HIS A 48 -2.02 -0.35 -14.32
C HIS A 48 -1.94 -1.88 -14.54
N GLY A 49 -2.95 -2.65 -14.11
CA GLY A 49 -2.99 -4.11 -14.23
C GLY A 49 -1.98 -4.82 -13.33
N ILE A 50 -1.53 -4.17 -12.25
CA ILE A 50 -0.59 -4.71 -11.27
C ILE A 50 -1.40 -5.36 -10.15
N ASP A 51 -1.19 -6.65 -9.93
CA ASP A 51 -1.81 -7.35 -8.80
C ASP A 51 -1.01 -7.07 -7.50
N PRO A 52 -1.64 -6.44 -6.48
CA PRO A 52 -0.94 -6.10 -5.25
C PRO A 52 -0.71 -7.29 -4.30
N ALA A 53 -1.16 -8.50 -4.66
CA ALA A 53 -0.91 -9.77 -3.98
C ALA A 53 0.11 -10.66 -4.74
N GLY A 54 0.54 -10.27 -5.94
CA GLY A 54 1.40 -11.07 -6.83
C GLY A 54 2.87 -11.24 -6.40
N ASP A 55 3.25 -10.89 -5.17
CA ASP A 55 4.62 -11.03 -4.64
C ASP A 55 4.66 -11.96 -3.40
N GLU A 56 3.75 -12.94 -3.32
CA GLU A 56 3.79 -14.07 -2.36
C GLU A 56 3.78 -15.44 -3.06
N GLY A 57 4.39 -15.54 -4.25
CA GLY A 57 4.61 -16.79 -5.00
C GLY A 57 6.01 -17.37 -4.82
#